data_AF-A0A9D7ATS3-F1
#
_entry.id   AF-A0A9D7ATS3-F1
#
_cell.length_a   1.000
_cell.length_b   1.000
_cell.length_c   1.000
_cell.angle_alpha   90.00
_cell.angle_beta   90.00
_cell.angle_gamma   90.00
#
_symmetry.space_group_name_H-M   'P 1'
#
loop_
_entity.id
_entity.type
_entity.pdbx_description
1 polymer ?
#
loop_
_entity_poly.entity_id
_entity_poly.type
_entity_poly.pdbx_seq_one_letter_code
_entity_poly.pdbx_strand_id
1 'polypeptide(L)'
;MPFVATPQSMRFASALPLQSGRSLGDYALSYETYGTLNAAKSNAVLICHALNASHHVAGVYAGQDKSEGWWDNMIGPGKPLDTNRFFVIGVNNLGSCFGSTGPMHTDPATGRVYGADFPVMTVEDWVNAQARLLDALGIETLAAVMGGSLGGMQALSWTLQHPTRVRYAVVVASAPNLTAENIAFNEVARRAIVTDPDFHAGHFYQHGVVPKRGLRIARMIGHITYLSDDVMNEKFGRQLRDAIAPLVPSGGPSALDAPSAPYRFSTQEVEFQIESYLRYQGDKFAEYFDANTYLLITRALDYFDPARAFGGNLSLALARAQAKFLLVSFTTDWRFSPKRSREIVKALLDNRRDISYAEIDAPHGHDAFLLDDPRYMGIVRSYFDSIWQDAQSRGADQGGSRGCAMSDIATQQAIANLVPTGSRVLDLGCGDGAMLQHLADTRGCSGYGIEIDDTNVLACVRRGVNVIQLNLDEGLSMFDDASFDVVLQIDTLQHLRNAEVMLRETVRVGRIGVVAFPNFAHWPNRLSVLRGRMPVTKRLPYQWYDTPNIRVGTHADFRVLAERNGLTIQDSFGLQAGQVVRVAPNLMAGTSVFKLSR
;
A
#
# COMPACT_ATOMS: atom_id res chain seq x y z
N MET A 1 25.70 -9.80 -5.21
CA MET A 1 26.15 -10.71 -4.13
C MET A 1 25.46 -10.28 -2.84
N PRO A 2 25.03 -11.21 -1.99
CA PRO A 2 24.53 -10.87 -0.66
C PRO A 2 25.63 -10.13 0.12
N PHE A 3 25.23 -9.12 0.90
CA PHE A 3 26.13 -8.39 1.80
C PHE A 3 25.94 -8.88 3.23
N VAL A 4 26.96 -8.72 4.06
CA VAL A 4 26.93 -9.17 5.45
C VAL A 4 26.29 -8.08 6.32
N ALA A 5 25.23 -8.44 7.04
CA ALA A 5 24.62 -7.61 8.05
C ALA A 5 25.31 -7.81 9.41
N THR A 6 25.35 -6.78 10.26
CA THR A 6 25.96 -6.86 11.58
C THR A 6 25.03 -6.22 12.61
N PRO A 7 24.47 -7.02 13.54
CA PRO A 7 23.56 -6.51 14.56
C PRO A 7 24.33 -5.64 15.55
N GLN A 8 23.71 -4.52 15.91
CA GLN A 8 24.22 -3.57 16.89
C GLN A 8 23.20 -3.44 18.03
N SER A 9 23.69 -3.07 19.21
CA SER A 9 22.84 -2.81 20.37
C SER A 9 23.19 -1.46 20.98
N MET A 10 22.18 -0.64 21.24
CA MET A 10 22.34 0.65 21.89
C MET A 10 21.51 0.71 23.17
N ARG A 11 22.16 1.09 24.27
CA ARG A 11 21.54 1.24 25.58
C ARG A 11 21.08 2.67 25.83
N PHE A 12 19.93 2.81 26.46
CA PHE A 12 19.33 4.07 26.87
C PHE A 12 19.03 3.99 28.37
N ALA A 13 19.71 4.82 29.16
CA ALA A 13 19.49 4.92 30.61
C ALA A 13 18.29 5.82 30.96
N SER A 14 17.95 6.76 30.07
CA SER A 14 16.80 7.63 30.27
C SER A 14 15.51 6.83 30.12
N ALA A 15 14.68 6.82 31.17
CA ALA A 15 13.41 6.12 31.15
C ALA A 15 12.54 6.55 29.95
N LEU A 16 11.87 5.59 29.33
CA LEU A 16 10.89 5.80 28.26
C LEU A 16 9.50 5.90 28.87
N PRO A 17 8.84 7.07 28.86
CA PRO A 17 7.44 7.17 29.24
C PRO A 17 6.57 6.43 28.22
N LEU A 18 5.58 5.68 28.72
CA LEU A 18 4.71 4.84 27.89
C LEU A 18 3.28 5.38 27.90
N GLN A 19 2.52 5.11 26.84
CA GLN A 19 1.08 5.45 26.76
C GLN A 19 0.25 4.81 27.89
N SER A 20 0.73 3.70 28.46
CA SER A 20 0.10 3.04 29.60
C SER A 20 0.20 3.82 30.92
N GLY A 21 0.95 4.91 30.97
CA GLY A 21 1.25 5.68 32.19
C GLY A 21 2.40 5.10 33.02
N ARG A 22 2.94 3.94 32.64
CA ARG A 22 4.19 3.39 33.20
C ARG A 22 5.40 4.02 32.49
N SER A 23 6.58 3.76 33.02
CA SER A 23 7.84 4.02 32.33
C SER A 23 8.66 2.73 32.22
N LEU A 24 9.31 2.52 31.08
CA LEU A 24 10.37 1.52 30.96
C LEU A 24 11.68 2.19 31.39
N GLY A 25 12.36 1.63 32.40
CA GLY A 25 13.68 2.10 32.85
C GLY A 25 14.78 1.77 31.83
N ASP A 26 16.00 1.54 32.27
CA ASP A 26 17.12 1.18 31.38
C ASP A 26 16.74 0.10 30.36
N TYR A 27 16.88 0.41 29.08
CA TYR A 27 16.54 -0.50 27.97
C TYR A 27 17.61 -0.47 26.87
N ALA A 28 17.59 -1.50 26.03
CA ALA A 28 18.44 -1.63 24.86
C ALA A 28 17.59 -1.84 23.60
N LEU A 29 18.01 -1.20 22.50
CA LEU A 29 17.46 -1.44 21.17
C LEU A 29 18.50 -2.20 20.35
N SER A 30 18.06 -3.30 19.73
CA SER A 30 18.83 -3.98 18.69
C SER A 30 18.46 -3.42 17.32
N TYR A 31 19.47 -3.09 16.53
CA TYR A 31 19.30 -2.49 15.21
C TYR A 31 20.43 -2.89 14.26
N GLU A 32 20.19 -2.72 12.97
CA GLU A 32 21.14 -2.89 11.88
C GLU A 32 21.09 -1.69 10.95
N THR A 33 22.21 -1.47 10.26
CA THR A 33 22.34 -0.38 9.29
C THR A 33 22.93 -0.90 7.99
N TYR A 34 22.42 -0.41 6.87
CA TYR A 34 22.81 -0.83 5.53
C TYR A 34 23.09 0.38 4.65
N GLY A 35 24.16 0.32 3.85
CA GLY A 35 24.60 1.48 3.06
C GLY A 35 25.39 2.49 3.89
N THR A 36 25.55 3.72 3.38
CA THR A 36 26.38 4.77 4.00
C THR A 36 25.58 6.04 4.21
N LEU A 37 25.58 6.55 5.45
CA LEU A 37 24.97 7.85 5.78
C LEU A 37 25.79 8.97 5.14
N ASN A 38 25.16 9.83 4.35
CA ASN A 38 25.84 10.94 3.70
C ASN A 38 26.17 12.07 4.71
N ALA A 39 27.06 12.99 4.33
CA ALA A 39 27.51 14.08 5.21
C ALA A 39 26.36 14.99 5.70
N ALA A 40 25.36 15.22 4.85
CA ALA A 40 24.17 16.01 5.18
C ALA A 40 23.14 15.23 6.02
N LYS A 41 23.37 13.94 6.26
CA LYS A 41 22.45 12.98 6.88
C LYS A 41 21.04 12.98 6.27
N SER A 42 20.97 13.29 4.97
CA SER A 42 19.72 13.46 4.24
C SER A 42 19.24 12.19 3.57
N ASN A 43 19.99 11.08 3.61
CA ASN A 43 19.64 9.82 2.93
C ASN A 43 19.23 8.68 3.87
N ALA A 44 18.88 8.99 5.13
CA ALA A 44 18.47 7.97 6.10
C ALA A 44 17.05 7.45 5.85
N VAL A 45 16.85 6.13 5.82
CA VAL A 45 15.53 5.47 5.68
C VAL A 45 15.31 4.50 6.83
N LEU A 46 14.22 4.68 7.58
CA LEU A 46 13.86 3.78 8.68
C LEU A 46 12.89 2.69 8.20
N ILE A 47 13.20 1.44 8.54
CA ILE A 47 12.33 0.29 8.26
C ILE A 47 11.67 -0.19 9.55
N CYS A 48 10.34 -0.13 9.57
CA CYS A 48 9.52 -0.62 10.65
C CYS A 48 9.05 -2.05 10.33
N HIS A 49 9.37 -3.00 11.22
CA HIS A 49 9.09 -4.42 10.97
C HIS A 49 7.64 -4.82 11.33
N ALA A 50 7.16 -5.89 10.70
CA ALA A 50 5.88 -6.53 10.98
C ALA A 50 5.92 -7.45 12.23
N LEU A 51 4.83 -8.15 12.54
CA LEU A 51 4.62 -8.85 13.82
C LEU A 51 5.73 -9.84 14.22
N ASN A 52 6.20 -10.68 13.31
CA ASN A 52 7.19 -11.74 13.59
C ASN A 52 8.55 -11.49 12.92
N ALA A 53 8.81 -10.24 12.52
CA ALA A 53 10.07 -9.80 11.93
C ALA A 53 10.98 -9.11 12.97
N SER A 54 12.15 -8.63 12.54
CA SER A 54 13.16 -8.07 13.43
C SER A 54 13.96 -6.92 12.78
N HIS A 55 15.03 -6.48 13.44
CA HIS A 55 16.01 -5.54 12.89
C HIS A 55 16.75 -6.09 11.67
N HIS A 56 16.73 -7.40 11.44
CA HIS A 56 17.43 -8.05 10.33
C HIS A 56 16.63 -8.01 9.03
N VAL A 57 16.69 -6.87 8.37
CA VAL A 57 15.85 -6.52 7.23
C VAL A 57 16.39 -7.10 5.91
N ALA A 58 17.70 -7.09 5.70
CA ALA A 58 18.32 -7.54 4.45
C ALA A 58 19.77 -8.02 4.65
N GLY A 59 20.32 -8.67 3.62
CA GLY A 59 21.65 -9.29 3.68
C GLY A 59 21.64 -10.62 4.42
N VAL A 60 22.82 -11.10 4.81
CA VAL A 60 23.01 -12.37 5.51
C VAL A 60 23.90 -12.19 6.73
N TYR A 61 23.84 -13.11 7.68
CA TYR A 61 24.83 -13.19 8.75
C TYR A 61 26.05 -14.02 8.35
N ALA A 62 27.23 -13.52 8.71
CA ALA A 62 28.49 -14.20 8.41
C ALA A 62 28.51 -15.61 9.02
N GLY A 63 28.75 -16.62 8.17
CA GLY A 63 28.86 -18.02 8.60
C GLY A 63 27.53 -18.68 8.98
N GLN A 64 26.39 -18.07 8.67
CA GLN A 64 25.07 -18.66 8.91
C GLN A 64 24.34 -18.89 7.58
N ASP A 65 24.13 -20.17 7.24
CA ASP A 65 23.35 -20.53 6.06
C ASP A 65 21.86 -20.15 6.26
N LYS A 66 21.20 -19.72 5.18
CA LYS A 66 19.76 -19.35 5.17
C LYS A 66 19.40 -18.26 6.18
N SER A 67 20.27 -17.27 6.29
CA SER A 67 20.13 -16.12 7.18
C SER A 67 19.73 -14.87 6.41
N GLU A 68 19.03 -14.98 5.29
CA GLU A 68 18.58 -13.82 4.54
C GLU A 68 17.58 -12.98 5.36
N GLY A 69 17.76 -11.66 5.34
CA GLY A 69 16.85 -10.73 5.99
C GLY A 69 15.42 -10.83 5.45
N TRP A 70 14.44 -10.50 6.29
CA TRP A 70 13.02 -10.77 6.00
C TRP A 70 12.44 -9.95 4.84
N TRP A 71 13.12 -8.88 4.41
CA TRP A 71 12.77 -8.07 3.25
C TRP A 71 13.96 -7.93 2.28
N ASP A 72 14.82 -8.95 2.21
CA ASP A 72 16.03 -8.90 1.40
C ASP A 72 15.70 -8.54 -0.06
N ASN A 73 14.65 -9.09 -0.67
CA ASN A 73 14.28 -8.77 -2.05
C ASN A 73 13.97 -7.27 -2.32
N MET A 74 13.51 -6.54 -1.32
CA MET A 74 13.17 -5.12 -1.40
C MET A 74 14.39 -4.21 -1.19
N ILE A 75 15.34 -4.63 -0.33
CA ILE A 75 16.35 -3.75 0.26
C ILE A 75 17.76 -4.29 -0.01
N GLY A 76 18.60 -3.46 -0.61
CA GLY A 76 20.00 -3.82 -0.89
C GLY A 76 20.56 -3.15 -2.14
N PRO A 77 21.80 -3.47 -2.54
CA PRO A 77 22.45 -2.81 -3.67
C PRO A 77 21.68 -3.01 -4.98
N GLY A 78 21.18 -1.92 -5.57
CA GLY A 78 20.41 -1.91 -6.82
C GLY A 78 18.99 -2.47 -6.72
N LYS A 79 18.51 -2.79 -5.51
CA LYS A 79 17.13 -3.21 -5.24
C LYS A 79 16.20 -1.98 -5.13
N PRO A 80 14.86 -2.14 -5.04
CA PRO A 80 13.95 -0.98 -5.01
C PRO A 80 14.31 0.08 -3.97
N LEU A 81 14.66 -0.32 -2.75
CA LEU A 81 15.35 0.54 -1.80
C LEU A 81 16.88 0.28 -1.87
N ASP A 82 17.54 1.09 -2.70
CA ASP A 82 18.95 0.92 -3.05
C ASP A 82 19.90 1.39 -1.94
N THR A 83 20.60 0.46 -1.30
CA THR A 83 21.57 0.77 -0.23
C THR A 83 22.88 1.38 -0.75
N ASN A 84 23.10 1.44 -2.08
CA ASN A 84 24.16 2.28 -2.65
C ASN A 84 23.82 3.78 -2.56
N ARG A 85 22.55 4.13 -2.33
CA ARG A 85 22.05 5.51 -2.28
C ARG A 85 21.58 5.87 -0.87
N PHE A 86 20.85 4.98 -0.22
CA PHE A 86 20.24 5.23 1.09
C PHE A 86 21.00 4.56 2.22
N PHE A 87 20.98 5.21 3.39
CA PHE A 87 21.39 4.64 4.65
C PHE A 87 20.15 4.06 5.35
N VAL A 88 19.97 2.76 5.24
CA VAL A 88 18.78 2.06 5.74
C VAL A 88 19.01 1.60 7.16
N ILE A 89 18.02 1.79 8.05
CA ILE A 89 18.06 1.41 9.46
C ILE A 89 16.93 0.41 9.71
N GLY A 90 17.27 -0.80 10.11
CA GLY A 90 16.34 -1.79 10.65
C GLY A 90 16.43 -1.79 12.17
N VAL A 91 15.33 -1.59 12.88
CA VAL A 91 15.31 -1.56 14.36
C VAL A 91 14.27 -2.53 14.87
N ASN A 92 14.62 -3.29 15.90
CA ASN A 92 13.71 -4.23 16.53
C ASN A 92 12.95 -3.55 17.67
N ASN A 93 11.63 -3.76 17.72
CA ASN A 93 10.76 -3.09 18.67
C ASN A 93 10.99 -3.56 20.12
N LEU A 94 10.79 -2.66 21.08
CA LEU A 94 10.76 -3.02 22.50
C LEU A 94 9.61 -4.00 22.76
N GLY A 95 9.85 -5.00 23.60
CA GLY A 95 8.89 -6.09 23.81
C GLY A 95 9.02 -7.25 22.82
N SER A 96 9.90 -7.16 21.83
CA SER A 96 10.25 -8.26 20.91
C SER A 96 11.24 -9.25 21.55
N CYS A 97 11.32 -10.45 20.98
CA CYS A 97 12.28 -11.49 21.35
C CYS A 97 13.55 -11.54 20.48
N PHE A 98 13.75 -10.56 19.59
CA PHE A 98 14.91 -10.47 18.70
C PHE A 98 15.93 -9.42 19.15
N GLY A 99 16.33 -9.47 20.42
CA GLY A 99 17.47 -8.72 20.98
C GLY A 99 17.17 -7.36 21.63
N SER A 100 16.11 -6.65 21.23
CA SER A 100 15.68 -5.45 21.98
C SER A 100 15.07 -5.85 23.32
N THR A 101 15.15 -4.98 24.33
CA THR A 101 14.60 -5.26 25.66
C THR A 101 13.13 -5.65 25.57
N GLY A 102 12.77 -6.77 26.19
CA GLY A 102 11.47 -7.43 26.08
C GLY A 102 11.24 -8.42 27.23
N PRO A 103 10.13 -9.18 27.25
CA PRO A 103 9.71 -10.02 28.38
C PRO A 103 10.73 -11.05 28.86
N MET A 104 11.57 -11.54 27.94
CA MET A 104 12.60 -12.53 28.24
C MET A 104 13.85 -11.95 28.92
N HIS A 105 13.98 -10.62 29.00
CA HIS A 105 15.13 -9.95 29.59
C HIS A 105 14.95 -9.76 31.10
N THR A 106 16.08 -9.62 31.80
CA THR A 106 16.10 -9.27 33.23
C THR A 106 15.66 -7.82 33.43
N ASP A 107 14.71 -7.63 34.34
CA ASP A 107 14.32 -6.33 34.86
C ASP A 107 15.39 -5.79 35.81
N PRO A 108 16.05 -4.66 35.49
CA PRO A 108 17.07 -4.08 36.35
C PRO A 108 16.55 -3.70 37.74
N ALA A 109 15.26 -3.41 37.89
CA ALA A 109 14.68 -2.99 39.17
C ALA A 109 14.51 -4.15 40.16
N THR A 110 14.19 -5.35 39.66
CA THR A 110 13.89 -6.52 40.50
C THR A 110 14.95 -7.61 40.44
N GLY A 111 15.84 -7.57 39.45
CA GLY A 111 16.82 -8.62 39.17
C GLY A 111 16.21 -9.91 38.61
N ARG A 112 14.92 -9.94 38.30
CA ARG A 112 14.19 -11.10 37.76
C ARG A 112 13.88 -10.91 36.29
N VAL A 113 13.62 -11.98 35.55
CA VAL A 113 13.11 -11.88 34.17
C VAL A 113 11.74 -11.21 34.20
N TYR A 114 11.51 -10.24 33.31
CA TYR A 114 10.26 -9.47 33.25
C TYR A 114 9.01 -10.37 33.19
N GLY A 115 8.97 -11.34 32.27
CA GLY A 115 7.77 -12.15 32.07
C GLY A 115 6.54 -11.29 31.80
N ALA A 116 5.46 -11.56 32.54
CA ALA A 116 4.23 -10.79 32.49
C ALA A 116 4.35 -9.35 33.03
N ASP A 117 5.39 -9.03 33.80
CA ASP A 117 5.55 -7.70 34.42
C ASP A 117 6.06 -6.64 33.43
N PHE A 118 6.51 -7.08 32.24
CA PHE A 118 6.89 -6.18 31.14
C PHE A 118 5.72 -5.23 30.84
N PRO A 119 5.95 -3.91 30.74
CA PRO A 119 4.87 -2.97 30.54
C PRO A 119 4.18 -3.19 29.18
N VAL A 120 2.89 -2.90 29.14
CA VAL A 120 2.14 -2.81 27.88
C VAL A 120 2.79 -1.75 27.00
N MET A 121 3.02 -2.12 25.74
CA MET A 121 3.58 -1.25 24.71
C MET A 121 2.52 -0.90 23.68
N THR A 122 2.60 0.30 23.11
CA THR A 122 1.85 0.69 21.92
C THR A 122 2.77 0.99 20.75
N VAL A 123 2.19 1.15 19.55
CA VAL A 123 2.92 1.61 18.36
C VAL A 123 3.59 2.95 18.61
N GLU A 124 2.93 3.84 19.35
CA GLU A 124 3.46 5.16 19.69
C GLU A 124 4.72 5.06 20.54
N ASP A 125 4.72 4.16 21.53
CA ASP A 125 5.88 3.92 22.39
C ASP A 125 7.09 3.41 21.59
N TRP A 126 6.86 2.53 20.60
CA TRP A 126 7.92 2.08 19.69
C TRP A 126 8.48 3.22 18.87
N VAL A 127 7.63 4.07 18.27
CA VAL A 127 8.08 5.23 17.51
C VAL A 127 8.90 6.20 18.38
N ASN A 128 8.51 6.42 19.63
CA ASN A 128 9.28 7.24 20.58
C ASN A 128 10.66 6.62 20.90
N ALA A 129 10.75 5.30 21.04
CA ALA A 129 12.03 4.60 21.21
C ALA A 129 12.91 4.70 19.96
N GLN A 130 12.31 4.53 18.77
CA GLN A 130 12.99 4.66 17.49
C GLN A 130 13.51 6.10 17.28
N ALA A 131 12.76 7.12 17.69
CA ALA A 131 13.19 8.51 17.63
C ALA A 131 14.44 8.78 18.47
N ARG A 132 14.52 8.20 19.68
CA ARG A 132 15.72 8.28 20.52
C ARG A 132 16.93 7.59 19.88
N LEU A 133 16.73 6.49 19.16
CA LEU A 133 17.78 5.86 18.36
C LEU A 133 18.25 6.79 17.23
N LEU A 134 17.34 7.43 16.50
CA LEU A 134 17.71 8.38 15.46
C LEU A 134 18.47 9.58 16.03
N ASP A 135 18.08 10.09 17.20
CA ASP A 135 18.78 11.18 17.89
C ASP A 135 20.22 10.78 18.23
N ALA A 136 20.43 9.56 18.74
CA ALA A 136 21.75 9.04 19.07
C ALA A 136 22.62 8.80 17.82
N LEU A 137 22.02 8.44 16.68
CA LEU A 137 22.70 8.39 15.37
C LEU A 137 22.90 9.80 14.76
N GLY A 138 22.34 10.83 15.40
CA GLY A 138 22.36 12.22 14.98
C GLY A 138 21.58 12.48 13.69
N ILE A 139 20.49 11.75 13.46
CA ILE A 139 19.60 11.89 12.29
C ILE A 139 18.37 12.69 12.72
N GLU A 140 18.32 13.95 12.33
CA GLU A 140 17.22 14.85 12.69
C GLU A 140 15.96 14.57 11.85
N THR A 141 16.13 14.33 10.55
CA THR A 141 15.03 14.12 9.60
C THR A 141 15.31 12.92 8.70
N LEU A 142 14.40 11.96 8.69
CA LEU A 142 14.41 10.83 7.77
C LEU A 142 14.12 11.28 6.33
N ALA A 143 14.85 10.70 5.39
CA ALA A 143 14.45 10.70 3.99
C ALA A 143 13.12 9.98 3.84
N ALA A 144 12.99 8.79 4.41
CA ALA A 144 11.71 8.09 4.46
C ALA A 144 11.57 7.22 5.69
N VAL A 145 10.33 6.92 6.06
CA VAL A 145 9.97 5.78 6.90
C VAL A 145 9.14 4.80 6.07
N MET A 146 9.43 3.51 6.16
CA MET A 146 8.77 2.46 5.39
C MET A 146 8.41 1.29 6.28
N GLY A 147 7.22 0.70 6.07
CA GLY A 147 6.85 -0.53 6.74
C GLY A 147 5.63 -1.21 6.12
N GLY A 148 5.63 -2.54 6.21
CA GLY A 148 4.51 -3.40 5.83
C GLY A 148 3.67 -3.80 7.04
N SER A 149 2.36 -3.99 6.90
CA SER A 149 1.51 -4.54 7.99
C SER A 149 1.56 -3.63 9.24
N LEU A 150 1.86 -4.20 10.42
CA LEU A 150 2.14 -3.46 11.65
C LEU A 150 3.31 -2.46 11.50
N GLY A 151 4.25 -2.71 10.61
CA GLY A 151 5.29 -1.76 10.21
C GLY A 151 4.71 -0.51 9.54
N GLY A 152 3.66 -0.66 8.74
CA GLY A 152 2.94 0.45 8.12
C GLY A 152 2.22 1.33 9.14
N MET A 153 1.70 0.73 10.23
CA MET A 153 1.12 1.47 11.35
C MET A 153 2.16 2.31 12.10
N GLN A 154 3.36 1.76 12.30
CA GLN A 154 4.50 2.50 12.86
C GLN A 154 4.90 3.65 11.93
N ALA A 155 5.00 3.41 10.62
CA ALA A 155 5.29 4.45 9.62
C ALA A 155 4.24 5.57 9.64
N LEU A 156 2.95 5.23 9.76
CA LEU A 156 1.86 6.20 9.91
C LEU A 156 2.00 7.00 11.22
N SER A 157 2.26 6.32 12.33
CA SER A 157 2.46 6.95 13.65
C SER A 157 3.64 7.92 13.67
N TRP A 158 4.72 7.61 12.96
CA TRP A 158 5.84 8.52 12.73
C TRP A 158 5.40 9.86 12.13
N THR A 159 4.53 9.83 11.11
CA THR A 159 4.02 11.05 10.46
C THR A 159 3.13 11.89 11.37
N LEU A 160 2.58 11.30 12.44
CA LEU A 160 1.68 11.94 13.39
C LEU A 160 2.41 12.50 14.61
N GLN A 161 3.37 11.74 15.16
CA GLN A 161 4.10 12.12 16.37
C GLN A 161 5.29 13.03 16.06
N HIS A 162 5.94 12.84 14.91
CA HIS A 162 7.13 13.60 14.50
C HIS A 162 6.99 14.12 13.07
N PRO A 163 5.94 14.91 12.75
CA PRO A 163 5.61 15.30 11.38
C PRO A 163 6.73 16.06 10.65
N THR A 164 7.59 16.78 11.38
CA THR A 164 8.72 17.53 10.81
C THR A 164 9.98 16.67 10.62
N ARG A 165 10.02 15.45 11.18
CA ARG A 165 11.18 14.55 11.11
C ARG A 165 11.06 13.50 10.00
N VAL A 166 10.01 13.54 9.19
CA VAL A 166 9.75 12.56 8.12
C VAL A 166 9.39 13.30 6.84
N ARG A 167 10.17 13.10 5.78
CA ARG A 167 9.86 13.69 4.47
C ARG A 167 8.94 12.81 3.62
N TYR A 168 9.15 11.51 3.64
CA TYR A 168 8.35 10.54 2.89
C TYR A 168 7.91 9.38 3.78
N ALA A 169 6.70 8.87 3.57
CA ALA A 169 6.18 7.70 4.26
C ALA A 169 5.70 6.67 3.23
N VAL A 170 6.23 5.46 3.31
CA VAL A 170 5.85 4.32 2.45
C VAL A 170 5.10 3.31 3.31
N VAL A 171 3.78 3.25 3.14
CA VAL A 171 2.87 2.42 3.93
C VAL A 171 2.37 1.28 3.06
N VAL A 172 2.74 0.05 3.39
CA VAL A 172 2.46 -1.14 2.58
C VAL A 172 1.54 -2.10 3.35
N ALA A 173 0.51 -2.64 2.70
CA ALA A 173 -0.40 -3.64 3.26
C ALA A 173 -0.81 -3.32 4.70
N SER A 174 -1.39 -2.14 4.93
CA SER A 174 -1.67 -1.64 6.28
C SER A 174 -3.05 -0.97 6.35
N ALA A 175 -3.47 -0.65 7.58
CA ALA A 175 -4.78 -0.08 7.89
C ALA A 175 -4.66 0.96 9.01
N PRO A 176 -5.62 1.90 9.12
CA PRO A 176 -5.60 2.88 10.20
C PRO A 176 -5.80 2.24 11.58
N ASN A 177 -6.60 1.18 11.65
CA ASN A 177 -6.85 0.37 12.83
C ASN A 177 -7.39 -1.01 12.43
N LEU A 178 -7.35 -1.98 13.35
CA LEU A 178 -7.91 -3.31 13.13
C LEU A 178 -9.44 -3.31 13.10
N THR A 179 -10.00 -4.22 12.30
CA THR A 179 -11.44 -4.53 12.35
C THR A 179 -11.78 -5.39 13.57
N ALA A 180 -13.06 -5.47 13.93
CA ALA A 180 -13.54 -6.34 15.00
C ALA A 180 -13.19 -7.83 14.74
N GLU A 181 -13.24 -8.27 13.48
CA GLU A 181 -12.86 -9.62 13.08
C GLU A 181 -11.37 -9.88 13.31
N ASN A 182 -10.48 -8.96 12.92
CA ASN A 182 -9.05 -9.12 13.17
C ASN A 182 -8.72 -9.12 14.67
N ILE A 183 -9.41 -8.31 15.47
CA ILE A 183 -9.28 -8.31 16.93
C ILE A 183 -9.75 -9.65 17.51
N ALA A 184 -10.83 -10.23 16.99
CA ALA A 184 -11.31 -11.55 17.41
C ALA A 184 -10.29 -12.66 17.14
N PHE A 185 -9.67 -12.68 15.95
CA PHE A 185 -8.58 -13.63 15.66
C PHE A 185 -7.40 -13.49 16.63
N ASN A 186 -6.97 -12.25 16.90
CA ASN A 186 -5.90 -11.99 17.85
C ASN A 186 -6.31 -12.45 19.27
N GLU A 187 -7.56 -12.26 19.67
CA GLU A 187 -8.05 -12.70 20.98
C GLU A 187 -8.04 -14.22 21.13
N VAL A 188 -8.52 -14.97 20.13
CA VAL A 188 -8.47 -16.43 20.16
C VAL A 188 -7.02 -16.93 20.24
N ALA A 189 -6.11 -16.33 19.47
CA ALA A 189 -4.69 -16.67 19.51
C ALA A 189 -4.06 -16.40 20.89
N ARG A 190 -4.33 -15.23 21.50
CA ARG A 190 -3.86 -14.93 22.86
C ARG A 190 -4.46 -15.86 23.89
N ARG A 191 -5.73 -16.22 23.74
CA ARG A 191 -6.41 -17.10 24.68
C ARG A 191 -5.82 -18.51 24.66
N ALA A 192 -5.48 -19.02 23.48
CA ALA A 192 -4.76 -20.29 23.34
C ALA A 192 -3.44 -20.30 24.13
N ILE A 193 -2.67 -19.20 24.10
CA ILE A 193 -1.43 -19.04 24.88
C ILE A 193 -1.71 -18.99 26.38
N VAL A 194 -2.63 -18.14 26.82
CA VAL A 194 -2.87 -17.90 28.26
C VAL A 194 -3.50 -19.10 28.96
N THR A 195 -4.22 -19.96 28.23
CA THR A 195 -4.80 -21.21 28.77
C THR A 195 -3.85 -22.40 28.72
N ASP A 196 -2.65 -22.25 28.14
CA ASP A 196 -1.64 -23.30 28.16
C ASP A 196 -1.22 -23.56 29.62
N PRO A 197 -1.25 -24.81 30.12
CA PRO A 197 -0.79 -25.12 31.48
C PRO A 197 0.63 -24.65 31.78
N ASP A 198 1.49 -24.63 30.75
CA ASP A 198 2.89 -24.21 30.84
C ASP A 198 3.06 -22.68 30.75
N PHE A 199 1.96 -21.90 30.69
CA PHE A 199 2.04 -20.43 30.65
C PHE A 199 2.42 -19.81 32.00
N HIS A 200 2.04 -20.44 33.12
CA HIS A 200 2.35 -19.95 34.47
C HIS A 200 2.10 -18.45 34.68
N ALA A 201 0.93 -17.97 34.24
CA ALA A 201 0.55 -16.55 34.28
C ALA A 201 1.55 -15.59 33.60
N GLY A 202 2.35 -16.09 32.65
CA GLY A 202 3.38 -15.35 31.93
C GLY A 202 4.77 -15.38 32.59
N HIS A 203 4.95 -16.13 33.68
CA HIS A 203 6.24 -16.32 34.35
C HIS A 203 6.90 -17.68 34.06
N PHE A 204 6.56 -18.30 32.92
CA PHE A 204 7.03 -19.62 32.51
C PHE A 204 8.57 -19.79 32.45
N TYR A 205 9.33 -18.71 32.27
CA TYR A 205 10.81 -18.76 32.35
C TYR A 205 11.32 -19.25 33.70
N GLN A 206 10.64 -18.89 34.81
CA GLN A 206 11.01 -19.29 36.16
C GLN A 206 10.81 -20.79 36.40
N HIS A 207 9.95 -21.40 35.58
CA HIS A 207 9.62 -22.82 35.60
C HIS A 207 10.42 -23.63 34.57
N GLY A 208 11.24 -22.98 33.74
CA GLY A 208 12.02 -23.64 32.69
C GLY A 208 11.18 -24.26 31.57
N VAL A 209 9.96 -23.75 31.36
CA VAL A 209 9.00 -24.26 30.36
C VAL A 209 8.63 -23.18 29.34
N VAL A 210 7.96 -23.59 28.27
CA VAL A 210 7.42 -22.70 27.23
C VAL A 210 5.98 -23.16 26.93
N PRO A 211 4.99 -22.24 26.82
CA PRO A 211 3.61 -22.57 26.47
C PRO A 211 3.47 -22.93 24.98
N LYS A 212 4.11 -24.05 24.59
CA LYS A 212 4.26 -24.46 23.19
C LYS A 212 2.93 -24.79 22.55
N ARG A 213 1.98 -25.38 23.28
CA ARG A 213 0.68 -25.79 22.71
C ARG A 213 -0.12 -24.54 22.31
N GLY A 214 -0.16 -23.56 23.20
CA GLY A 214 -0.80 -22.28 22.95
C GLY A 214 -0.15 -21.52 21.80
N LEU A 215 1.19 -21.44 21.76
CA LEU A 215 1.92 -20.77 20.68
C LEU A 215 1.69 -21.40 19.30
N ARG A 216 1.65 -22.74 19.23
CA ARG A 216 1.34 -23.45 17.99
C ARG A 216 -0.04 -23.08 17.44
N ILE A 217 -1.06 -23.11 18.30
CA ILE A 217 -2.43 -22.76 17.91
C ILE A 217 -2.51 -21.29 17.49
N ALA A 218 -1.88 -20.38 18.24
CA ALA A 218 -1.80 -18.97 17.91
C ALA A 218 -1.18 -18.76 16.52
N ARG A 219 -0.09 -19.46 16.20
CA ARG A 219 0.53 -19.40 14.87
C ARG A 219 -0.39 -19.95 13.78
N MET A 220 -1.03 -21.08 14.01
CA MET A 220 -1.95 -21.69 13.03
C MET A 220 -3.07 -20.71 12.65
N ILE A 221 -3.69 -20.06 13.65
CA ILE A 221 -4.71 -19.03 13.43
C ILE A 221 -4.13 -17.89 12.61
N GLY A 222 -2.98 -17.34 13.00
CA GLY A 222 -2.34 -16.25 12.26
C GLY A 222 -2.07 -16.62 10.79
N HIS A 223 -1.54 -17.82 10.55
CA HIS A 223 -1.16 -18.30 9.21
C HIS A 223 -2.36 -18.45 8.27
N ILE A 224 -3.53 -18.84 8.79
CA ILE A 224 -4.79 -18.84 8.04
C ILE A 224 -5.15 -17.42 7.59
N THR A 225 -4.84 -16.41 8.42
CA THR A 225 -5.16 -15.01 8.11
C THR A 225 -4.22 -14.29 7.16
N TYR A 226 -3.09 -14.91 6.79
CA TYR A 226 -2.09 -14.25 5.93
C TYR A 226 -2.20 -14.66 4.46
N LEU A 227 -2.83 -15.79 4.19
CA LEU A 227 -3.01 -16.34 2.84
C LEU A 227 -4.40 -16.00 2.29
N SER A 228 -4.52 -15.96 0.96
CA SER A 228 -5.82 -15.90 0.29
C SER A 228 -6.49 -17.28 0.28
N ASP A 229 -7.83 -17.27 0.14
CA ASP A 229 -8.62 -18.50 -0.01
C ASP A 229 -8.19 -19.29 -1.26
N ASP A 230 -8.00 -18.59 -2.38
CA ASP A 230 -7.60 -19.20 -3.65
C ASP A 230 -6.26 -19.93 -3.56
N VAL A 231 -5.25 -19.33 -2.91
CA VAL A 231 -3.93 -19.96 -2.73
C VAL A 231 -4.01 -21.17 -1.79
N MET A 232 -4.85 -21.11 -0.75
CA MET A 232 -5.07 -22.26 0.13
C MET A 232 -5.75 -23.42 -0.61
N ASN A 233 -6.77 -23.11 -1.42
CA ASN A 233 -7.49 -24.10 -2.21
C ASN A 233 -6.63 -24.70 -3.33
N GLU A 234 -5.83 -23.89 -4.03
CA GLU A 234 -4.91 -24.37 -5.07
C GLU A 234 -3.80 -25.27 -4.49
N LYS A 235 -3.19 -24.86 -3.36
CA LYS A 235 -2.08 -25.62 -2.75
C LYS A 235 -2.50 -26.92 -2.09
N PHE A 236 -3.67 -26.96 -1.46
CA PHE A 236 -4.05 -28.09 -0.60
C PHE A 236 -5.40 -28.70 -0.98
N GLY A 237 -6.35 -27.89 -1.47
CA GLY A 237 -7.71 -28.30 -1.78
C GLY A 237 -8.34 -29.12 -0.65
N ARG A 238 -8.96 -30.25 -1.01
CA ARG A 238 -9.49 -31.25 -0.07
C ARG A 238 -8.62 -32.51 -0.01
N GLN A 239 -7.31 -32.40 -0.28
CA GLN A 239 -6.43 -33.56 -0.36
C GLN A 239 -6.26 -34.22 1.00
N LEU A 240 -6.61 -35.50 1.07
CA LEU A 240 -6.34 -36.36 2.21
C LEU A 240 -4.87 -36.78 2.20
N ARG A 241 -4.32 -37.08 3.38
CA ARG A 241 -3.02 -37.75 3.48
C ARG A 241 -3.16 -39.22 3.04
N ASP A 242 -2.14 -39.79 2.40
CA ASP A 242 -2.15 -41.13 1.78
C ASP A 242 -2.63 -42.28 2.70
N ALA A 243 -2.65 -42.08 4.02
CA ALA A 243 -3.19 -43.02 5.00
C ALA A 243 -4.73 -43.18 4.98
N ILE A 244 -5.46 -42.31 4.25
CA ILE A 244 -6.95 -42.30 4.15
C ILE A 244 -7.43 -42.46 2.69
N ALA A 245 -6.53 -42.40 1.69
CA ALA A 245 -6.89 -42.70 0.32
C ALA A 245 -7.27 -44.19 0.20
N PRO A 246 -8.47 -44.56 -0.30
CA PRO A 246 -8.77 -45.95 -0.57
C PRO A 246 -7.80 -46.44 -1.64
N LEU A 247 -6.90 -47.35 -1.28
CA LEU A 247 -6.27 -48.22 -2.25
C LEU A 247 -7.41 -48.97 -2.94
N VAL A 248 -7.78 -48.56 -4.15
CA VAL A 248 -8.57 -49.41 -5.04
C VAL A 248 -7.61 -50.53 -5.45
N PRO A 249 -7.79 -51.78 -4.99
CA PRO A 249 -6.92 -52.86 -5.40
C PRO A 249 -7.37 -53.30 -6.80
N SER A 250 -6.46 -53.22 -7.75
CA SER A 250 -6.57 -53.98 -9.00
C SER A 250 -6.46 -55.48 -8.68
N GLY A 251 -7.57 -56.11 -8.30
CA GLY A 251 -7.74 -57.57 -8.35
C GLY A 251 -8.33 -58.27 -7.11
N GLY A 252 -9.54 -58.82 -7.28
CA GLY A 252 -10.02 -60.07 -6.63
C GLY A 252 -10.71 -59.97 -5.25
N PRO A 253 -11.83 -60.69 -5.00
CA PRO A 253 -12.57 -60.61 -3.74
C PRO A 253 -12.14 -61.68 -2.71
N SER A 254 -12.06 -61.29 -1.43
CA SER A 254 -12.18 -62.20 -0.29
C SER A 254 -12.53 -61.40 0.98
N ALA A 255 -13.64 -61.77 1.60
CA ALA A 255 -14.30 -61.06 2.69
C ALA A 255 -13.69 -61.37 4.08
N LEU A 256 -13.53 -60.31 4.88
CA LEU A 256 -13.77 -60.29 6.33
C LEU A 256 -14.15 -58.86 6.70
N ASP A 257 -15.42 -58.70 7.08
CA ASP A 257 -16.18 -57.46 7.05
C ASP A 257 -15.85 -56.48 8.18
N ALA A 258 -15.13 -55.42 7.83
CA ALA A 258 -15.47 -54.06 8.26
C ALA A 258 -15.18 -53.16 7.06
N PRO A 259 -16.09 -52.27 6.63
CA PRO A 259 -15.69 -51.25 5.67
C PRO A 259 -14.52 -50.52 6.31
N SER A 260 -13.35 -50.47 5.65
CA SER A 260 -12.31 -49.52 6.01
C SER A 260 -12.96 -48.16 5.86
N ALA A 261 -13.49 -47.64 6.97
CA ALA A 261 -14.36 -46.48 6.92
C ALA A 261 -13.53 -45.36 6.26
N PRO A 262 -14.00 -44.79 5.14
CA PRO A 262 -13.26 -43.72 4.44
C PRO A 262 -13.10 -42.48 5.33
N TYR A 263 -13.79 -42.45 6.47
CA TYR A 263 -13.75 -41.42 7.49
C TYR A 263 -13.35 -42.06 8.81
N ARG A 264 -12.28 -41.56 9.41
CA ARG A 264 -11.89 -41.83 10.80
C ARG A 264 -12.27 -40.59 11.63
N PHE A 265 -12.42 -40.75 12.93
CA PHE A 265 -12.57 -39.62 13.85
C PHE A 265 -11.44 -39.71 14.86
N SER A 266 -10.35 -38.98 14.60
CA SER A 266 -9.23 -38.83 15.51
C SER A 266 -9.04 -37.36 15.86
N THR A 267 -8.81 -37.07 17.14
CA THR A 267 -8.45 -35.72 17.59
C THR A 267 -6.95 -35.46 17.53
N GLN A 268 -6.14 -36.48 17.20
CA GLN A 268 -4.68 -36.40 17.19
C GLN A 268 -4.05 -36.63 15.82
N GLU A 269 -4.64 -37.47 14.97
CA GLU A 269 -4.09 -37.73 13.64
C GLU A 269 -4.34 -36.56 12.68
N VAL A 270 -3.61 -36.53 11.57
CA VAL A 270 -3.74 -35.53 10.50
C VAL A 270 -4.46 -36.20 9.34
N GLU A 271 -5.62 -35.67 8.97
CA GLU A 271 -6.44 -36.25 7.90
C GLU A 271 -6.21 -35.51 6.57
N PHE A 272 -6.08 -34.19 6.63
CA PHE A 272 -5.87 -33.33 5.46
C PHE A 272 -4.44 -32.78 5.37
N GLN A 273 -3.95 -32.55 4.14
CA GLN A 273 -2.63 -31.96 3.92
C GLN A 273 -2.48 -30.57 4.56
N ILE A 274 -3.54 -29.76 4.55
CA ILE A 274 -3.56 -28.43 5.19
C ILE A 274 -3.32 -28.51 6.71
N GLU A 275 -3.86 -29.53 7.38
CA GLU A 275 -3.64 -29.75 8.82
C GLU A 275 -2.17 -30.07 9.09
N SER A 276 -1.55 -30.91 8.25
CA SER A 276 -0.11 -31.23 8.33
C SER A 276 0.74 -29.96 8.23
N TYR A 277 0.44 -29.14 7.22
CA TYR A 277 1.14 -27.90 6.96
C TYR A 277 1.02 -26.91 8.12
N LEU A 278 -0.21 -26.67 8.60
CA LEU A 278 -0.46 -25.75 9.72
C LEU A 278 0.24 -26.22 11.00
N ARG A 279 0.19 -27.52 11.31
CA ARG A 279 0.88 -28.08 12.49
C ARG A 279 2.40 -27.88 12.38
N TYR A 280 2.99 -28.19 11.23
CA TYR A 280 4.42 -27.99 10.98
C TYR A 280 4.85 -26.52 11.14
N GLN A 281 4.09 -25.58 10.56
CA GLN A 281 4.37 -24.14 10.71
C GLN A 281 4.21 -23.68 12.18
N GLY A 282 3.22 -24.21 12.89
CA GLY A 282 3.01 -23.97 14.31
C GLY A 282 4.17 -24.46 15.16
N ASP A 283 4.64 -25.69 14.92
CA ASP A 283 5.78 -26.29 15.64
C ASP A 283 7.04 -25.44 15.47
N LYS A 284 7.39 -25.12 14.22
CA LYS A 284 8.55 -24.28 13.91
C LYS A 284 8.48 -22.92 14.62
N PHE A 285 7.31 -22.28 14.65
CA PHE A 285 7.14 -20.98 15.30
C PHE A 285 7.34 -21.03 16.82
N ALA A 286 6.84 -22.08 17.46
CA ALA A 286 6.97 -22.27 18.91
C ALA A 286 8.41 -22.57 19.38
N GLU A 287 9.34 -22.83 18.45
CA GLU A 287 10.76 -23.03 18.75
C GLU A 287 11.54 -21.72 18.90
N TYR A 288 11.17 -20.67 18.18
CA TYR A 288 11.94 -19.42 18.14
C TYR A 288 11.20 -18.18 18.64
N PHE A 289 9.86 -18.20 18.68
CA PHE A 289 9.07 -17.03 19.05
C PHE A 289 8.59 -17.08 20.50
N ASP A 290 8.71 -15.97 21.19
CA ASP A 290 8.35 -15.87 22.60
C ASP A 290 6.85 -15.61 22.83
N ALA A 291 6.26 -16.27 23.83
CA ALA A 291 4.84 -16.21 24.10
C ALA A 291 4.39 -14.84 24.64
N ASN A 292 5.11 -14.28 25.61
CA ASN A 292 4.78 -12.97 26.17
C ASN A 292 4.96 -11.87 25.12
N THR A 293 5.98 -11.98 24.28
CA THR A 293 6.19 -11.13 23.11
C THR A 293 4.99 -11.16 22.15
N TYR A 294 4.48 -12.36 21.83
CA TYR A 294 3.29 -12.50 20.98
C TYR A 294 2.07 -11.80 21.60
N LEU A 295 1.84 -11.98 22.91
CA LEU A 295 0.75 -11.31 23.62
C LEU A 295 0.89 -9.79 23.55
N LEU A 296 2.09 -9.25 23.77
CA LEU A 296 2.36 -7.81 23.74
C LEU A 296 2.18 -7.22 22.35
N ILE A 297 2.82 -7.79 21.33
CA ILE A 297 2.81 -7.24 19.97
C ILE A 297 1.40 -7.30 19.36
N THR A 298 0.66 -8.40 19.57
CA THR A 298 -0.75 -8.48 19.10
C THR A 298 -1.65 -7.50 19.85
N ARG A 299 -1.35 -7.18 21.12
CA ARG A 299 -2.10 -6.19 21.86
C ARG A 299 -1.78 -4.76 21.42
N ALA A 300 -0.52 -4.46 21.11
CA ALA A 300 -0.12 -3.18 20.52
C ALA A 300 -0.80 -2.97 19.16
N LEU A 301 -0.91 -4.03 18.35
CA LEU A 301 -1.64 -4.03 17.09
C LEU A 301 -3.14 -3.75 17.30
N ASP A 302 -3.78 -4.35 18.30
CA ASP A 302 -5.20 -4.09 18.62
C ASP A 302 -5.46 -2.66 19.09
N TYR A 303 -4.51 -2.05 19.81
CA TYR A 303 -4.66 -0.71 20.38
C TYR A 303 -4.43 0.43 19.39
N PHE A 304 -3.72 0.17 18.28
CA PHE A 304 -3.43 1.21 17.32
C PHE A 304 -4.71 1.72 16.64
N ASP A 305 -5.05 2.96 16.96
CA ASP A 305 -6.14 3.71 16.36
C ASP A 305 -5.82 5.22 16.44
N PRO A 306 -5.20 5.79 15.39
CA PRO A 306 -4.82 7.20 15.37
C PRO A 306 -6.04 8.12 15.36
N ALA A 307 -7.22 7.62 14.96
CA ALA A 307 -8.44 8.40 14.90
C ALA A 307 -9.17 8.47 16.25
N ARG A 308 -8.84 7.57 17.20
CA ARG A 308 -9.50 7.46 18.51
C ARG A 308 -9.53 8.77 19.28
N ALA A 309 -8.39 9.48 19.36
CA ALA A 309 -8.28 10.76 20.06
C ALA A 309 -9.05 11.91 19.36
N PHE A 310 -9.52 11.67 18.13
CA PHE A 310 -10.22 12.64 17.28
C PHE A 310 -11.68 12.21 17.04
N GLY A 311 -12.27 11.47 17.97
CA GLY A 311 -13.66 11.03 17.88
C GLY A 311 -13.92 10.05 16.73
N GLY A 312 -12.90 9.29 16.31
CA GLY A 312 -12.98 8.37 15.17
C GLY A 312 -12.79 9.03 13.81
N ASN A 313 -12.47 10.33 13.76
CA ASN A 313 -12.22 11.03 12.50
C ASN A 313 -10.73 10.95 12.10
N LEU A 314 -10.44 10.07 11.13
CA LEU A 314 -9.07 9.86 10.63
C LEU A 314 -8.51 11.09 9.90
N SER A 315 -9.34 11.84 9.17
CA SER A 315 -8.92 13.07 8.48
C SER A 315 -8.43 14.13 9.49
N LEU A 316 -9.10 14.28 10.64
CA LEU A 316 -8.62 15.17 11.71
C LEU A 316 -7.31 14.70 12.32
N ALA A 317 -7.13 13.39 12.51
CA ALA A 317 -5.88 12.83 13.01
C ALA A 317 -4.71 13.11 12.06
N LEU A 318 -4.89 12.89 10.76
CA LEU A 318 -3.85 13.06 9.74
C LEU A 318 -3.61 14.51 9.30
N ALA A 319 -4.39 15.48 9.80
CA ALA A 319 -4.21 16.89 9.45
C ALA A 319 -2.80 17.43 9.74
N ARG A 320 -2.16 16.91 10.79
CA ARG A 320 -0.79 17.30 11.19
C ARG A 320 0.34 16.67 10.38
N ALA A 321 0.06 15.62 9.61
CA ALA A 321 1.08 14.96 8.82
C ALA A 321 1.63 15.91 7.75
N GLN A 322 2.94 15.92 7.54
CA GLN A 322 3.61 16.79 6.54
C GLN A 322 4.38 16.00 5.48
N ALA A 323 4.55 14.69 5.68
CA ALA A 323 5.24 13.82 4.74
C ALA A 323 4.48 13.71 3.41
N LYS A 324 5.20 13.36 2.35
CA LYS A 324 4.63 12.81 1.13
C LYS A 324 4.43 11.30 1.30
N PHE A 325 3.42 10.73 0.67
CA PHE A 325 3.03 9.35 0.91
C PHE A 325 3.07 8.49 -0.35
N LEU A 326 3.47 7.24 -0.17
CA LEU A 326 3.15 6.13 -1.06
C LEU A 326 2.37 5.09 -0.25
N LEU A 327 1.15 4.77 -0.69
CA LEU A 327 0.37 3.67 -0.16
C LEU A 327 0.31 2.53 -1.17
N VAL A 328 0.56 1.31 -0.71
CA VAL A 328 0.44 0.11 -1.53
C VAL A 328 -0.43 -0.92 -0.82
N SER A 329 -1.46 -1.43 -1.48
CA SER A 329 -2.28 -2.55 -1.01
C SER A 329 -2.32 -3.69 -2.02
N PHE A 330 -2.87 -4.83 -1.62
CA PHE A 330 -2.96 -6.02 -2.47
C PHE A 330 -4.41 -6.49 -2.58
N THR A 331 -4.88 -6.80 -3.78
CA THR A 331 -6.30 -7.08 -4.09
C THR A 331 -6.90 -8.20 -3.24
N THR A 332 -6.13 -9.25 -2.96
CA THR A 332 -6.57 -10.42 -2.19
C THR A 332 -6.25 -10.35 -0.70
N ASP A 333 -5.63 -9.26 -0.21
CA ASP A 333 -5.42 -9.07 1.21
C ASP A 333 -6.78 -8.82 1.88
N TRP A 334 -7.25 -9.78 2.66
CA TRP A 334 -8.49 -9.62 3.41
C TRP A 334 -8.25 -9.10 4.82
N ARG A 335 -7.03 -9.25 5.36
CA ARG A 335 -6.64 -8.78 6.69
C ARG A 335 -6.50 -7.26 6.70
N PHE A 336 -5.83 -6.70 5.71
CA PHE A 336 -5.73 -5.26 5.46
C PHE A 336 -6.18 -4.94 4.04
N SER A 337 -7.48 -5.08 3.83
CA SER A 337 -8.05 -4.93 2.50
C SER A 337 -7.79 -3.58 1.84
N PRO A 338 -7.78 -3.53 0.50
CA PRO A 338 -7.61 -2.26 -0.22
C PRO A 338 -8.59 -1.18 0.25
N LYS A 339 -9.81 -1.57 0.63
CA LYS A 339 -10.80 -0.68 1.27
C LYS A 339 -10.23 0.04 2.50
N ARG A 340 -9.48 -0.65 3.36
CA ARG A 340 -8.87 -0.07 4.57
C ARG A 340 -7.71 0.87 4.21
N SER A 341 -6.94 0.57 3.16
CA SER A 341 -5.94 1.50 2.64
C SER A 341 -6.58 2.77 2.06
N ARG A 342 -7.71 2.63 1.35
CA ARG A 342 -8.49 3.76 0.81
C ARG A 342 -9.03 4.70 1.89
N GLU A 343 -9.26 4.23 3.11
CA GLU A 343 -9.60 5.11 4.25
C GLU A 343 -8.46 6.07 4.59
N ILE A 344 -7.21 5.58 4.58
CA ILE A 344 -6.02 6.41 4.78
C ILE A 344 -5.86 7.37 3.60
N VAL A 345 -6.00 6.86 2.36
CA VAL A 345 -5.93 7.70 1.14
C VAL A 345 -6.94 8.84 1.22
N LYS A 346 -8.21 8.56 1.56
CA LYS A 346 -9.23 9.60 1.72
C LYS A 346 -8.80 10.64 2.75
N ALA A 347 -8.37 10.21 3.94
CA ALA A 347 -7.96 11.12 4.99
C ALA A 347 -6.76 12.00 4.59
N LEU A 348 -5.83 11.48 3.78
CA LEU A 348 -4.73 12.27 3.22
C LEU A 348 -5.20 13.26 2.13
N LEU A 349 -6.14 12.86 1.28
CA LEU A 349 -6.74 13.71 0.24
C LEU A 349 -7.55 14.87 0.84
N ASP A 350 -8.32 14.61 1.91
CA ASP A 350 -9.06 15.61 2.68
C ASP A 350 -8.11 16.71 3.21
N ASN A 351 -6.88 16.32 3.56
CA ASN A 351 -5.82 17.21 4.03
C ASN A 351 -4.86 17.70 2.94
N ARG A 352 -5.19 17.44 1.66
CA ARG A 352 -4.41 17.88 0.49
C ARG A 352 -2.93 17.46 0.54
N ARG A 353 -2.66 16.26 1.06
CA ARG A 353 -1.30 15.70 1.10
C ARG A 353 -0.90 15.14 -0.26
N ASP A 354 0.39 15.15 -0.53
CA ASP A 354 0.96 14.46 -1.69
C ASP A 354 0.90 12.96 -1.43
N ILE A 355 0.14 12.25 -2.25
CA ILE A 355 -0.09 10.82 -2.12
C ILE A 355 -0.13 10.16 -3.49
N SER A 356 0.60 9.06 -3.62
CA SER A 356 0.36 8.06 -4.65
C SER A 356 -0.16 6.77 -4.01
N TYR A 357 -1.20 6.18 -4.60
CA TYR A 357 -1.81 4.91 -4.15
C TYR A 357 -1.80 3.90 -5.29
N ALA A 358 -1.29 2.71 -5.01
CA ALA A 358 -1.29 1.57 -5.92
C ALA A 358 -1.95 0.35 -5.28
N GLU A 359 -2.83 -0.30 -6.03
CA GLU A 359 -3.53 -1.51 -5.63
C GLU A 359 -3.03 -2.66 -6.51
N ILE A 360 -2.11 -3.45 -5.98
CA ILE A 360 -1.43 -4.50 -6.73
C ILE A 360 -2.30 -5.75 -6.78
N ASP A 361 -2.58 -6.22 -7.99
CA ASP A 361 -3.32 -7.47 -8.16
C ASP A 361 -2.44 -8.69 -7.88
N ALA A 362 -2.39 -9.14 -6.63
CA ALA A 362 -1.56 -10.27 -6.21
C ALA A 362 -2.42 -11.34 -5.53
N PRO A 363 -2.24 -12.64 -5.85
CA PRO A 363 -3.07 -13.71 -5.31
C PRO A 363 -2.66 -14.14 -3.89
N HIS A 364 -1.59 -13.60 -3.32
CA HIS A 364 -0.94 -14.16 -2.13
C HIS A 364 -1.50 -13.65 -0.78
N GLY A 365 -2.59 -12.88 -0.79
CA GLY A 365 -3.18 -12.32 0.41
C GLY A 365 -2.26 -11.29 1.09
N HIS A 366 -2.26 -11.29 2.42
CA HIS A 366 -1.50 -10.34 3.21
C HIS A 366 0.01 -10.47 3.03
N ASP A 367 0.55 -11.69 2.87
CA ASP A 367 1.99 -11.90 2.71
C ASP A 367 2.55 -11.43 1.35
N ALA A 368 1.70 -10.96 0.43
CA ALA A 368 2.12 -10.48 -0.89
C ALA A 368 3.21 -9.39 -0.84
N PHE A 369 3.25 -8.55 0.21
CA PHE A 369 4.27 -7.50 0.33
C PHE A 369 5.69 -8.01 0.60
N LEU A 370 5.83 -9.28 0.99
CA LEU A 370 7.12 -9.95 1.20
C LEU A 370 7.61 -10.66 -0.07
N LEU A 371 6.78 -10.73 -1.12
CA LEU A 371 7.06 -11.50 -2.33
C LEU A 371 7.51 -10.62 -3.49
N ASP A 372 8.15 -11.26 -4.48
CA ASP A 372 8.59 -10.61 -5.71
C ASP A 372 7.44 -10.44 -6.70
N ASP A 373 6.77 -9.28 -6.63
CA ASP A 373 5.86 -8.82 -7.69
C ASP A 373 6.51 -7.65 -8.46
N PRO A 374 6.74 -7.77 -9.79
CA PRO A 374 7.39 -6.73 -10.58
C PRO A 374 6.71 -5.36 -10.54
N ARG A 375 5.38 -5.30 -10.41
CA ARG A 375 4.63 -4.02 -10.33
C ARG A 375 4.88 -3.37 -8.99
N TYR A 376 4.75 -4.13 -7.91
CA TYR A 376 5.04 -3.65 -6.56
C TYR A 376 6.49 -3.14 -6.44
N MET A 377 7.46 -3.97 -6.84
CA MET A 377 8.88 -3.62 -6.81
C MET A 377 9.19 -2.41 -7.70
N GLY A 378 8.54 -2.31 -8.86
CA GLY A 378 8.68 -1.20 -9.78
C GLY A 378 8.17 0.12 -9.21
N ILE A 379 7.02 0.10 -8.54
CA ILE A 379 6.40 1.29 -7.92
C ILE A 379 7.26 1.79 -6.75
N VAL A 380 7.66 0.90 -5.84
CA VAL A 380 8.51 1.28 -4.70
C VAL A 380 9.85 1.83 -5.18
N ARG A 381 10.48 1.18 -6.16
CA ARG A 381 11.73 1.67 -6.77
C ARG A 381 11.58 3.06 -7.35
N SER A 382 10.54 3.27 -8.17
CA SER A 382 10.31 4.56 -8.83
C SER A 382 10.05 5.67 -7.82
N TYR A 383 9.37 5.35 -6.71
CA TYR A 383 9.16 6.30 -5.63
C TYR A 383 10.47 6.65 -4.90
N PHE A 384 11.32 5.67 -4.58
CA PHE A 384 12.64 5.93 -3.99
C PHE A 384 13.61 6.64 -4.94
N ASP A 385 13.50 6.42 -6.26
CA ASP A 385 14.23 7.21 -7.26
C ASP A 385 13.86 8.69 -7.17
N SER A 386 12.57 9.02 -7.00
CA SER A 386 12.10 10.39 -6.79
C SER A 386 12.58 10.96 -5.44
N ILE A 387 12.53 10.17 -4.35
CA ILE A 387 13.07 10.57 -3.04
C ILE A 387 14.55 10.90 -3.13
N TRP A 388 15.31 10.09 -3.87
CA TRP A 388 16.74 10.32 -4.08
C TRP A 388 17.00 11.62 -4.83
N GLN A 389 16.26 11.88 -5.91
CA GLN A 389 16.35 13.13 -6.66
C GLN A 389 16.04 14.34 -5.76
N ASP A 390 14.99 14.26 -4.95
CA ASP A 390 14.60 15.31 -4.00
C ASP A 390 15.63 15.52 -2.87
N ALA A 391 16.35 14.48 -2.47
CA ALA A 391 17.44 14.59 -1.50
C ALA A 391 18.70 15.25 -2.10
N GLN A 392 18.92 15.09 -3.41
CA GLN A 392 20.07 15.67 -4.13
C GLN A 392 19.84 17.11 -4.58
N SER A 393 18.63 17.44 -5.06
CA SER A 393 18.27 18.79 -5.51
C SER A 393 18.30 19.83 -4.39
N ARG A 394 18.21 19.40 -3.11
CA ARG A 394 18.42 20.28 -1.95
C ARG A 394 19.88 20.70 -1.73
N GLY A 395 20.84 20.15 -2.49
CA GLY A 395 22.25 20.56 -2.52
C GLY A 395 22.70 21.19 -3.84
N ALA A 396 21.84 21.26 -4.87
CA ALA A 396 22.18 21.80 -6.17
C ALA A 396 20.96 22.46 -6.83
N ASP A 397 21.13 23.74 -7.16
CA ASP A 397 20.22 24.48 -8.01
C ASP A 397 20.27 23.89 -9.43
N GLN A 398 19.15 23.35 -9.94
CA GLN A 398 18.72 23.56 -11.33
C GLN A 398 17.49 22.75 -11.73
N GLY A 399 16.68 23.42 -12.57
CA GLY A 399 15.63 22.82 -13.36
C GLY A 399 16.14 22.01 -14.55
N GLY A 400 15.28 21.12 -15.02
CA GLY A 400 15.49 20.37 -16.26
C GLY A 400 14.18 19.80 -16.75
N SER A 401 13.62 20.39 -17.80
CA SER A 401 12.44 19.87 -18.50
C SER A 401 12.85 18.74 -19.45
N ARG A 402 12.17 17.59 -19.41
CA ARG A 402 12.34 16.49 -20.37
C ARG A 402 11.20 16.50 -21.39
N GLY A 403 11.57 16.41 -22.67
CA GLY A 403 10.67 16.61 -23.80
C GLY A 403 9.67 15.47 -24.07
N CYS A 404 8.50 15.85 -24.59
CA CYS A 404 7.46 14.98 -25.14
C CYS A 404 7.27 15.26 -26.64
N ALA A 405 6.59 14.38 -27.38
CA ALA A 405 6.43 14.45 -28.83
C ALA A 405 5.50 15.60 -29.30
N MET A 406 5.85 16.26 -30.41
CA MET A 406 5.34 17.59 -30.82
C MET A 406 3.84 17.70 -31.17
N SER A 407 3.14 16.64 -31.59
CA SER A 407 1.74 16.75 -32.03
C SER A 407 0.72 16.68 -30.89
N ASP A 408 1.00 15.95 -29.82
CA ASP A 408 0.14 15.89 -28.64
C ASP A 408 0.31 17.15 -27.76
N ILE A 409 1.48 17.79 -27.81
CA ILE A 409 1.76 19.04 -27.10
C ILE A 409 0.77 20.14 -27.47
N ALA A 410 0.41 20.31 -28.74
CA ALA A 410 -0.52 21.37 -29.15
C ALA A 410 -1.95 21.16 -28.61
N THR A 411 -2.42 19.90 -28.60
CA THR A 411 -3.71 19.54 -27.99
C THR A 411 -3.65 19.69 -26.47
N GLN A 412 -2.58 19.21 -25.84
CA GLN A 412 -2.37 19.37 -24.39
C GLN A 412 -2.31 20.84 -24.00
N GLN A 413 -1.65 21.69 -24.78
CA GLN A 413 -1.57 23.13 -24.55
C GLN A 413 -2.93 23.81 -24.67
N ALA A 414 -3.73 23.44 -25.67
CA ALA A 414 -5.07 24.00 -25.83
C ALA A 414 -5.99 23.67 -24.65
N ILE A 415 -5.91 22.44 -24.12
CA ILE A 415 -6.65 22.02 -22.92
C ILE A 415 -6.08 22.71 -21.67
N ALA A 416 -4.76 22.76 -21.51
CA ALA A 416 -4.10 23.43 -20.40
C ALA A 416 -4.47 24.92 -20.32
N ASN A 417 -4.71 25.57 -21.46
CA ASN A 417 -5.17 26.96 -21.51
C ASN A 417 -6.55 27.19 -20.86
N LEU A 418 -7.36 26.14 -20.71
CA LEU A 418 -8.64 26.21 -20.00
C LEU A 418 -8.50 26.13 -18.47
N VAL A 419 -7.34 25.67 -17.98
CA VAL A 419 -7.04 25.49 -16.56
C VAL A 419 -6.42 26.77 -16.00
N PRO A 420 -7.03 27.42 -14.99
CA PRO A 420 -6.45 28.60 -14.36
C PRO A 420 -5.11 28.27 -13.68
N THR A 421 -4.16 29.20 -13.70
CA THR A 421 -2.87 29.08 -12.99
C THR A 421 -3.08 28.83 -11.49
N GLY A 422 -2.27 27.96 -10.90
CA GLY A 422 -2.34 27.63 -9.48
C GLY A 422 -3.56 26.80 -9.06
N SER A 423 -4.32 26.26 -10.02
CA SER A 423 -5.53 25.47 -9.71
C SER A 423 -5.20 24.12 -9.09
N ARG A 424 -6.12 23.62 -8.26
CA ARG A 424 -6.14 22.21 -7.85
C ARG A 424 -6.89 21.38 -8.90
N VAL A 425 -6.20 20.42 -9.50
CA VAL A 425 -6.66 19.64 -10.64
C VAL A 425 -6.88 18.18 -10.25
N LEU A 426 -7.99 17.59 -10.70
CA LEU A 426 -8.19 16.14 -10.70
C LEU A 426 -8.26 15.67 -12.15
N ASP A 427 -7.37 14.78 -12.56
CA ASP A 427 -7.35 14.25 -13.93
C ASP A 427 -7.89 12.81 -13.95
N LEU A 428 -9.08 12.61 -14.53
CA LEU A 428 -9.78 11.34 -14.56
C LEU A 428 -9.32 10.51 -15.77
N GLY A 429 -8.70 9.35 -15.53
CA GLY A 429 -8.04 8.57 -16.58
C GLY A 429 -6.78 9.28 -17.05
N CYS A 430 -5.91 9.64 -16.11
CA CYS A 430 -4.75 10.50 -16.37
C CYS A 430 -3.67 9.84 -17.25
N GLY A 431 -3.78 8.54 -17.53
CA GLY A 431 -2.81 7.78 -18.28
C GLY A 431 -1.44 7.85 -17.63
N ASP A 432 -0.42 8.20 -18.39
CA ASP A 432 0.95 8.29 -17.90
C ASP A 432 1.25 9.55 -17.05
N GLY A 433 0.26 10.42 -16.82
CA GLY A 433 0.39 11.63 -16.01
C GLY A 433 1.00 12.83 -16.72
N ALA A 434 1.22 12.77 -18.05
CA ALA A 434 1.85 13.87 -18.79
C ALA A 434 1.10 15.19 -18.70
N MET A 435 -0.24 15.18 -18.68
CA MET A 435 -1.05 16.40 -18.56
C MET A 435 -0.86 17.07 -17.19
N LEU A 436 -0.92 16.30 -16.11
CA LEU A 436 -0.70 16.81 -14.75
C LEU A 436 0.71 17.39 -14.57
N GLN A 437 1.72 16.70 -15.09
CA GLN A 437 3.10 17.21 -15.09
C GLN A 437 3.19 18.55 -15.85
N HIS A 438 2.63 18.61 -17.06
CA HIS A 438 2.61 19.84 -17.86
C HIS A 438 1.92 21.01 -17.14
N LEU A 439 0.81 20.74 -16.45
CA LEU A 439 0.09 21.75 -15.66
C LEU A 439 0.87 22.20 -14.42
N ALA A 440 1.58 21.29 -13.76
CA ALA A 440 2.46 21.64 -12.66
C ALA A 440 3.60 22.55 -13.15
N ASP A 441 4.29 22.15 -14.21
CA ASP A 441 5.48 22.86 -14.73
C ASP A 441 5.14 24.23 -15.34
N THR A 442 4.06 24.32 -16.12
CA THR A 442 3.75 25.53 -16.89
C THR A 442 2.74 26.45 -16.21
N ARG A 443 1.95 25.94 -15.27
CA ARG A 443 0.86 26.69 -14.63
C ARG A 443 0.88 26.63 -13.10
N GLY A 444 1.88 26.00 -12.49
CA GLY A 444 1.98 25.89 -11.03
C GLY A 444 0.77 25.19 -10.41
N CYS A 445 0.09 24.33 -11.16
CA CYS A 445 -1.05 23.57 -10.66
C CYS A 445 -0.59 22.43 -9.74
N SER A 446 -1.49 22.01 -8.85
CA SER A 446 -1.32 20.82 -8.00
C SER A 446 -2.51 19.90 -8.18
N GLY A 447 -2.42 18.63 -7.81
CA GLY A 447 -3.51 17.72 -8.09
C GLY A 447 -3.21 16.25 -7.95
N TYR A 448 -4.16 15.44 -8.41
CA TYR A 448 -4.05 13.98 -8.48
C TYR A 448 -4.56 13.48 -9.82
N GLY A 449 -3.97 12.40 -10.29
CA GLY A 449 -4.52 11.58 -11.37
C GLY A 449 -5.32 10.41 -10.82
N ILE A 450 -6.38 10.02 -11.51
CA ILE A 450 -7.07 8.74 -11.30
C ILE A 450 -6.75 7.84 -12.48
N GLU A 451 -6.26 6.64 -12.20
CA GLU A 451 -5.90 5.67 -13.22
C GLU A 451 -6.24 4.25 -12.74
N ILE A 452 -6.55 3.35 -13.66
CA ILE A 452 -6.83 1.94 -13.32
C ILE A 452 -5.70 1.01 -13.76
N ASP A 453 -4.97 1.36 -14.82
CA ASP A 453 -3.91 0.54 -15.40
C ASP A 453 -2.59 0.63 -14.60
N ASP A 454 -2.06 -0.54 -14.23
CA ASP A 454 -0.83 -0.69 -13.44
C ASP A 454 0.38 0.00 -14.09
N THR A 455 0.49 -0.06 -15.43
CA THR A 455 1.64 0.50 -16.17
C THR A 455 1.60 2.02 -16.14
N ASN A 456 0.42 2.61 -16.29
CA ASN A 456 0.19 4.03 -16.24
C ASN A 456 0.35 4.60 -14.81
N VAL A 457 -0.11 3.88 -13.78
CA VAL A 457 0.15 4.23 -12.37
C VAL A 457 1.65 4.29 -12.10
N LEU A 458 2.41 3.27 -12.54
CA LEU A 458 3.86 3.25 -12.44
C LEU A 458 4.51 4.42 -13.21
N ALA A 459 4.02 4.75 -14.40
CA ALA A 459 4.51 5.88 -15.18
C ALA A 459 4.28 7.22 -14.46
N CYS A 460 3.10 7.43 -13.85
CA CYS A 460 2.81 8.60 -13.03
C CYS A 460 3.80 8.74 -11.86
N VAL A 461 4.04 7.66 -11.11
CA VAL A 461 4.99 7.66 -9.99
C VAL A 461 6.41 8.00 -10.47
N ARG A 462 6.84 7.45 -11.62
CA ARG A 462 8.15 7.78 -12.24
C ARG A 462 8.27 9.24 -12.66
N ARG A 463 7.16 9.89 -13.03
CA ARG A 463 7.13 11.33 -13.34
C ARG A 463 7.08 12.22 -12.10
N GLY A 464 6.88 11.64 -10.91
CA GLY A 464 6.67 12.41 -9.68
C GLY A 464 5.27 13.02 -9.58
N VAL A 465 4.30 12.48 -10.31
CA VAL A 465 2.89 12.92 -10.28
C VAL A 465 2.13 12.07 -9.26
N ASN A 466 1.33 12.73 -8.42
CA ASN A 466 0.43 12.07 -7.48
C ASN A 466 -0.67 11.32 -8.24
N VAL A 467 -0.83 10.02 -8.00
CA VAL A 467 -1.81 9.17 -8.69
C VAL A 467 -2.54 8.26 -7.73
N ILE A 468 -3.85 8.11 -7.89
CA ILE A 468 -4.67 7.18 -7.10
C ILE A 468 -5.19 6.10 -8.04
N GLN A 469 -4.80 4.85 -7.79
CA GLN A 469 -5.35 3.73 -8.52
C GLN A 469 -6.80 3.48 -8.09
N LEU A 470 -7.77 3.75 -8.97
CA LEU A 470 -9.20 3.62 -8.68
C LEU A 470 -9.97 3.28 -9.95
N ASN A 471 -10.95 2.39 -9.83
CA ASN A 471 -11.90 2.12 -10.88
C ASN A 471 -12.96 3.23 -10.98
N LEU A 472 -12.90 4.03 -12.05
CA LEU A 472 -13.88 5.10 -12.29
C LEU A 472 -15.33 4.60 -12.47
N ASP A 473 -15.56 3.34 -12.88
CA ASP A 473 -16.91 2.80 -12.96
C ASP A 473 -17.57 2.62 -11.58
N GLU A 474 -16.79 2.60 -10.49
CA GLU A 474 -17.28 2.58 -9.11
C GLU A 474 -17.60 3.99 -8.56
N GLY A 475 -17.31 5.04 -9.34
CA GLY A 475 -17.60 6.43 -9.01
C GLY A 475 -16.50 7.16 -8.23
N LEU A 476 -16.79 8.39 -7.81
CA LEU A 476 -15.85 9.32 -7.17
C LEU A 476 -16.26 9.65 -5.72
N SER A 477 -16.88 8.69 -5.03
CA SER A 477 -17.36 8.85 -3.65
C SER A 477 -16.25 9.15 -2.63
N MET A 478 -14.99 8.85 -2.96
CA MET A 478 -13.83 9.23 -2.16
C MET A 478 -13.62 10.75 -2.09
N PHE A 479 -14.13 11.51 -3.06
CA PHE A 479 -13.93 12.95 -3.16
C PHE A 479 -15.18 13.73 -2.75
N ASP A 480 -14.97 14.70 -1.86
CA ASP A 480 -16.01 15.62 -1.42
C ASP A 480 -16.39 16.65 -2.52
N ASP A 481 -17.56 17.26 -2.38
CA ASP A 481 -18.07 18.28 -3.31
C ASP A 481 -17.13 19.49 -3.40
N ALA A 482 -16.93 19.98 -4.64
CA ALA A 482 -16.09 21.13 -4.96
C ALA A 482 -14.67 21.08 -4.32
N SER A 483 -14.13 19.88 -4.14
CA SER A 483 -12.80 19.65 -3.58
C SER A 483 -11.68 20.06 -4.55
N PHE A 484 -11.99 20.19 -5.85
CA PHE A 484 -11.06 20.63 -6.89
C PHE A 484 -11.56 21.87 -7.62
N ASP A 485 -10.63 22.70 -8.09
CA ASP A 485 -10.96 23.86 -8.93
C ASP A 485 -11.32 23.41 -10.34
N VAL A 486 -10.59 22.42 -10.87
CA VAL A 486 -10.80 21.86 -12.20
C VAL A 486 -10.73 20.34 -12.17
N VAL A 487 -11.71 19.68 -12.79
CA VAL A 487 -11.65 18.24 -13.09
C VAL A 487 -11.50 18.07 -14.59
N LEU A 488 -10.46 17.35 -15.00
CA LEU A 488 -10.18 17.01 -16.39
C LEU A 488 -10.68 15.60 -16.68
N GLN A 489 -11.26 15.43 -17.87
CA GLN A 489 -11.65 14.14 -18.38
C GLN A 489 -11.30 14.10 -19.88
N ILE A 490 -10.10 13.61 -20.18
CA ILE A 490 -9.49 13.68 -21.51
C ILE A 490 -9.45 12.27 -22.08
N ASP A 491 -10.21 12.04 -23.14
CA ASP A 491 -10.34 10.74 -23.78
C ASP A 491 -10.77 9.60 -22.82
N THR A 492 -11.49 9.93 -21.75
CA THR A 492 -11.96 8.96 -20.73
C THR A 492 -13.43 8.61 -20.90
N LEU A 493 -14.29 9.60 -21.20
CA LEU A 493 -15.76 9.47 -21.16
C LEU A 493 -16.28 8.32 -22.04
N GLN A 494 -15.64 8.08 -23.18
CA GLN A 494 -16.06 7.08 -24.16
C GLN A 494 -15.71 5.64 -23.77
N HIS A 495 -14.90 5.45 -22.73
CA HIS A 495 -14.55 4.15 -22.16
C HIS A 495 -15.47 3.77 -20.98
N LEU A 496 -16.23 4.72 -20.42
CA LEU A 496 -17.01 4.53 -19.20
C LEU A 496 -18.42 3.99 -19.44
N ARG A 497 -18.80 2.97 -18.66
CA ARG A 497 -20.13 2.34 -18.78
C ARG A 497 -21.24 3.28 -18.37
N ASN A 498 -20.99 4.15 -17.38
CA ASN A 498 -21.96 5.08 -16.80
C ASN A 498 -21.59 6.56 -17.04
N ALA A 499 -21.36 6.95 -18.29
CA ALA A 499 -20.81 8.28 -18.61
C ALA A 499 -21.70 9.47 -18.19
N GLU A 500 -23.03 9.30 -18.10
CA GLU A 500 -23.91 10.36 -17.56
C GLU A 500 -23.66 10.60 -16.06
N VAL A 501 -23.50 9.51 -15.29
CA VAL A 501 -23.18 9.60 -13.85
C VAL A 501 -21.81 10.23 -13.66
N MET A 502 -20.80 9.80 -14.43
CA MET A 502 -19.45 10.38 -14.33
C MET A 502 -19.42 11.87 -14.70
N LEU A 503 -20.22 12.29 -15.69
CA LEU A 503 -20.33 13.70 -16.04
C LEU A 503 -20.89 14.54 -14.90
N ARG A 504 -21.89 14.03 -14.16
CA ARG A 504 -22.41 14.68 -12.94
C ARG A 504 -21.37 14.70 -11.83
N GLU A 505 -20.65 13.60 -11.62
CA GLU A 505 -19.58 13.52 -10.62
C GLU A 505 -18.44 14.50 -10.93
N THR A 506 -18.08 14.68 -12.20
CA THR A 506 -17.05 15.62 -12.66
C THR A 506 -17.33 17.04 -12.16
N VAL A 507 -18.57 17.53 -12.31
CA VAL A 507 -18.98 18.88 -11.84
C VAL A 507 -19.43 18.92 -10.38
N ARG A 508 -19.61 17.76 -9.73
CA ARG A 508 -19.83 17.68 -8.28
C ARG A 508 -18.49 17.88 -7.57
N VAL A 509 -17.47 17.14 -7.99
CA VAL A 509 -16.13 17.14 -7.40
C VAL A 509 -15.36 18.41 -7.79
N GLY A 510 -15.51 18.89 -9.02
CA GLY A 510 -14.87 20.09 -9.55
C GLY A 510 -15.79 21.29 -9.64
N ARG A 511 -15.25 22.50 -9.41
CA ARG A 511 -15.97 23.74 -9.76
C ARG A 511 -16.14 23.90 -11.27
N ILE A 512 -15.17 23.42 -12.04
CA ILE A 512 -15.15 23.43 -13.50
C ILE A 512 -14.83 22.00 -13.97
N GLY A 513 -15.60 21.49 -14.94
CA GLY A 513 -15.29 20.28 -15.67
C GLY A 513 -14.74 20.60 -17.06
N VAL A 514 -13.61 20.03 -17.45
CA VAL A 514 -13.09 20.09 -18.82
C VAL A 514 -13.13 18.70 -19.42
N VAL A 515 -14.01 18.51 -20.41
CA VAL A 515 -14.22 17.22 -21.05
C VAL A 515 -13.73 17.28 -22.49
N ALA A 516 -12.82 16.38 -22.86
CA ALA A 516 -12.33 16.21 -24.22
C ALA A 516 -12.53 14.76 -24.67
N PHE A 517 -13.05 14.54 -25.87
CA PHE A 517 -13.31 13.18 -26.40
C PHE A 517 -13.30 13.15 -27.93
N PRO A 518 -13.10 11.98 -28.56
CA PRO A 518 -13.13 11.83 -30.02
C PRO A 518 -14.51 12.19 -30.58
N ASN A 519 -14.56 13.10 -31.56
CA ASN A 519 -15.80 13.50 -32.22
C ASN A 519 -16.12 12.55 -33.38
N PHE A 520 -17.08 11.64 -33.18
CA PHE A 520 -17.47 10.68 -34.21
C PHE A 520 -18.07 11.34 -35.46
N ALA A 521 -18.65 12.53 -35.33
CA ALA A 521 -19.28 13.26 -36.43
C ALA A 521 -18.31 13.99 -37.37
N HIS A 522 -16.99 13.90 -37.14
CA HIS A 522 -15.98 14.46 -38.03
C HIS A 522 -16.15 13.96 -39.48
N TRP A 523 -16.01 14.84 -40.47
CA TRP A 523 -16.35 14.55 -41.87
C TRP A 523 -15.71 13.27 -42.47
N PRO A 524 -14.46 12.87 -42.17
CA PRO A 524 -13.90 11.62 -42.69
C PRO A 524 -14.64 10.39 -42.16
N ASN A 525 -15.12 10.45 -40.90
CA ASN A 525 -15.88 9.37 -40.29
C ASN A 525 -17.26 9.23 -40.95
N ARG A 526 -17.92 10.36 -41.23
CA ARG A 526 -19.20 10.35 -41.97
C ARG A 526 -19.04 9.72 -43.35
N LEU A 527 -17.96 10.05 -44.06
CA LEU A 527 -17.68 9.48 -45.37
C LEU A 527 -17.44 7.96 -45.30
N SER A 528 -16.74 7.48 -44.27
CA SER A 528 -16.57 6.04 -44.03
C SER A 528 -17.91 5.34 -43.79
N VAL A 529 -18.76 5.90 -42.92
CA VAL A 529 -20.09 5.34 -42.62
C VAL A 529 -20.99 5.36 -43.86
N LEU A 530 -20.97 6.43 -44.65
CA LEU A 530 -21.69 6.50 -45.93
C LEU A 530 -21.23 5.43 -46.93
N ARG A 531 -19.97 5.00 -46.85
CA ARG A 531 -19.44 3.86 -47.62
C ARG A 531 -19.76 2.50 -47.00
N GLY A 532 -20.57 2.45 -45.94
CA GLY A 532 -20.93 1.23 -45.22
C GLY A 532 -19.78 0.65 -44.39
N ARG A 533 -18.80 1.47 -43.98
CA ARG A 533 -17.61 1.03 -43.22
C ARG A 533 -17.49 1.78 -41.90
N MET A 534 -17.10 1.08 -40.85
CA MET A 534 -16.76 1.74 -39.59
C MET A 534 -15.48 2.59 -39.76
N PRO A 535 -15.44 3.81 -39.20
CA PRO A 535 -14.27 4.68 -39.33
C PRO A 535 -13.05 4.11 -38.60
N VAL A 536 -11.91 4.09 -39.28
CA VAL A 536 -10.59 3.90 -38.66
C VAL A 536 -9.74 5.11 -39.02
N THR A 537 -9.36 5.89 -38.02
CA THR A 537 -8.61 7.15 -38.20
C THR A 537 -7.52 7.27 -37.14
N LYS A 538 -6.63 8.26 -37.24
CA LYS A 538 -5.64 8.52 -36.19
C LYS A 538 -6.26 8.74 -34.79
N ARG A 539 -7.50 9.25 -34.70
CA ARG A 539 -8.23 9.49 -33.43
C ARG A 539 -9.15 8.33 -33.04
N LEU A 540 -9.44 7.41 -33.96
CA LEU A 540 -10.18 6.18 -33.73
C LEU A 540 -9.38 5.04 -34.40
N PRO A 541 -8.21 4.66 -33.85
CA PRO A 541 -7.27 3.76 -34.54
C PRO A 541 -7.68 2.28 -34.48
N TYR A 542 -8.81 1.99 -33.85
CA TYR A 542 -9.29 0.65 -33.56
C TYR A 542 -10.25 0.13 -34.62
N GLN A 543 -10.23 -1.18 -34.86
CA GLN A 543 -11.25 -1.85 -35.65
C GLN A 543 -12.56 -1.96 -34.84
N TRP A 544 -13.70 -2.06 -35.53
CA TRP A 544 -15.01 -2.06 -34.86
C TRP A 544 -15.23 -3.21 -33.88
N TYR A 545 -14.52 -4.34 -34.08
CA TYR A 545 -14.59 -5.54 -33.24
C TYR A 545 -13.56 -5.55 -32.10
N ASP A 546 -12.65 -4.57 -32.06
CA ASP A 546 -11.53 -4.51 -31.11
C ASP A 546 -11.26 -3.05 -30.69
N THR A 547 -12.33 -2.35 -30.30
CA THR A 547 -12.27 -0.95 -29.85
C THR A 547 -12.59 -0.88 -28.36
N PRO A 548 -11.79 -0.14 -27.56
CA PRO A 548 -12.12 0.13 -26.16
C PRO A 548 -13.26 1.14 -26.05
N ASN A 549 -13.51 1.94 -27.10
CA ASN A 549 -14.60 2.92 -27.11
C ASN A 549 -15.95 2.20 -27.13
N ILE A 550 -16.67 2.24 -26.01
CA ILE A 550 -18.03 1.69 -25.89
C ILE A 550 -19.10 2.68 -26.35
N ARG A 551 -18.74 3.94 -26.58
CA ARG A 551 -19.65 5.02 -27.00
C ARG A 551 -19.09 5.82 -28.18
N VAL A 552 -19.95 6.18 -29.12
CA VAL A 552 -19.62 7.00 -30.31
C VAL A 552 -20.18 8.43 -30.16
N GLY A 553 -19.60 9.21 -29.25
CA GLY A 553 -20.06 10.57 -28.96
C GLY A 553 -19.81 11.55 -30.11
N THR A 554 -20.72 12.50 -30.31
CA THR A 554 -20.53 13.65 -31.21
C THR A 554 -20.53 14.96 -30.43
N HIS A 555 -19.96 16.01 -31.03
CA HIS A 555 -19.99 17.35 -30.42
C HIS A 555 -21.43 17.83 -30.17
N ALA A 556 -22.35 17.56 -31.11
CA ALA A 556 -23.75 17.96 -30.96
C ALA A 556 -24.48 17.17 -29.87
N ASP A 557 -24.31 15.85 -29.83
CA ASP A 557 -24.99 15.00 -28.84
C ASP A 557 -24.52 15.27 -27.41
N PHE A 558 -23.24 15.59 -27.23
CA PHE A 558 -22.72 15.94 -25.91
C PHE A 558 -23.29 17.26 -25.38
N ARG A 559 -23.54 18.25 -26.25
CA ARG A 559 -24.23 19.49 -25.86
C ARG A 559 -25.61 19.18 -25.29
N VAL A 560 -26.39 18.35 -25.98
CA VAL A 560 -27.72 17.90 -25.52
C VAL A 560 -27.62 17.14 -24.20
N LEU A 561 -26.63 16.27 -24.04
CA LEU A 561 -26.40 15.54 -22.80
C LEU A 561 -26.09 16.49 -21.64
N ALA A 562 -25.19 17.46 -21.83
CA ALA A 562 -24.83 18.44 -20.80
C ALA A 562 -26.05 19.26 -20.36
N GLU A 563 -26.84 19.78 -21.31
CA GLU A 563 -28.06 20.54 -21.04
C GLU A 563 -29.11 19.70 -20.30
N ARG A 564 -29.31 18.43 -20.72
CA ARG A 564 -30.23 17.50 -20.05
C ARG A 564 -29.83 17.21 -18.60
N ASN A 565 -28.54 17.29 -18.30
CA ASN A 565 -28.00 17.13 -16.94
C ASN A 565 -27.99 18.44 -16.13
N GLY A 566 -28.57 19.51 -16.67
CA GLY A 566 -28.62 20.82 -16.02
C GLY A 566 -27.28 21.52 -15.94
N LEU A 567 -26.32 21.16 -16.80
CA LEU A 567 -24.97 21.73 -16.80
C LEU A 567 -24.89 22.99 -17.66
N THR A 568 -24.15 23.97 -17.17
CA THR A 568 -23.86 25.19 -17.93
C THR A 568 -22.60 24.99 -18.77
N ILE A 569 -22.73 25.13 -20.09
CA ILE A 569 -21.58 25.10 -21.02
C ILE A 569 -20.96 26.49 -21.09
N GLN A 570 -19.77 26.66 -20.50
CA GLN A 570 -19.04 27.92 -20.47
C GLN A 570 -18.26 28.18 -21.76
N ASP A 571 -17.69 27.14 -22.36
CA ASP A 571 -17.05 27.19 -23.67
C ASP A 571 -17.18 25.82 -24.36
N SER A 572 -17.27 25.81 -25.69
CA SER A 572 -17.22 24.59 -26.49
C SER A 572 -16.55 24.85 -27.83
N PHE A 573 -15.64 23.96 -28.22
CA PHE A 573 -14.93 24.03 -29.50
C PHE A 573 -14.45 22.65 -29.93
N GLY A 574 -13.96 22.55 -31.17
CA GLY A 574 -13.29 21.36 -31.67
C GLY A 574 -11.77 21.55 -31.70
N LEU A 575 -11.02 20.45 -31.63
CA LEU A 575 -9.58 20.42 -31.90
C LEU A 575 -9.29 19.56 -33.13
N GLN A 576 -8.51 20.12 -34.05
CA GLN A 576 -8.05 19.42 -35.25
C GLN A 576 -6.57 19.74 -35.48
N ALA A 577 -5.71 18.71 -35.45
CA ALA A 577 -4.26 18.86 -35.60
C ALA A 577 -3.67 19.95 -34.66
N GLY A 578 -4.16 20.00 -33.41
CA GLY A 578 -3.71 20.98 -32.41
C GLY A 578 -4.32 22.39 -32.54
N GLN A 579 -5.11 22.66 -33.58
CA GLN A 579 -5.75 23.96 -33.80
C GLN A 579 -7.19 23.97 -33.29
N VAL A 580 -7.59 25.10 -32.71
CA VAL A 580 -8.95 25.34 -32.22
C VAL A 580 -9.89 25.64 -33.38
N VAL A 581 -10.95 24.84 -33.51
CA VAL A 581 -11.98 24.94 -34.54
C VAL A 581 -13.29 25.37 -33.87
N ARG A 582 -13.74 26.59 -34.14
CA ARG A 582 -15.02 27.12 -33.60
C ARG A 582 -16.16 27.13 -34.62
N VAL A 583 -15.84 27.14 -35.92
CA VAL A 583 -16.85 27.09 -36.98
C VAL A 583 -17.14 25.63 -37.33
N ALA A 584 -18.40 25.23 -37.23
CA ALA A 584 -18.86 23.86 -37.48
C ALA A 584 -18.00 22.76 -36.80
N PRO A 585 -17.72 22.85 -35.48
CA PRO A 585 -16.81 21.94 -34.78
C PRO A 585 -17.25 20.47 -34.88
N ASN A 586 -18.57 20.23 -34.92
CA ASN A 586 -19.14 18.90 -35.07
C ASN A 586 -18.76 18.22 -36.40
N LEU A 587 -18.45 18.99 -37.45
CA LEU A 587 -18.08 18.48 -38.77
C LEU A 587 -16.57 18.55 -39.02
N MET A 588 -15.91 19.62 -38.55
CA MET A 588 -14.56 20.02 -38.95
C MET A 588 -13.44 19.57 -37.99
N ALA A 589 -13.78 19.05 -36.81
CA ALA A 589 -12.80 18.64 -35.81
C ALA A 589 -12.95 17.18 -35.39
N GLY A 590 -11.81 16.49 -35.24
CA GLY A 590 -11.72 15.11 -34.78
C GLY A 590 -11.84 14.94 -33.26
N THR A 591 -11.66 16.01 -32.49
CA THR A 591 -11.82 16.01 -31.03
C THR A 591 -12.78 17.12 -30.62
N SER A 592 -13.69 16.82 -29.71
CA SER A 592 -14.58 17.80 -29.07
C SER A 592 -14.02 18.21 -27.72
N VAL A 593 -14.11 19.50 -27.37
CA VAL A 593 -13.74 20.01 -26.05
C VAL A 593 -14.88 20.87 -25.49
N PHE A 594 -15.22 20.62 -24.23
CA PHE A 594 -16.24 21.34 -23.49
C PHE A 594 -15.70 21.79 -22.14
N LYS A 595 -15.98 23.03 -21.78
CA LYS A 595 -15.80 23.58 -20.43
C LYS A 595 -17.17 23.73 -19.80
N LEU A 596 -17.39 23.08 -18.67
CA LEU A 596 -18.67 22.92 -18.01
C LEU A 596 -18.60 23.42 -16.57
N SER A 597 -19.73 23.89 -16.06
CA SER A 597 -19.97 24.07 -14.63
C SER A 597 -21.35 23.57 -14.26
N ARG A 598 -21.55 23.36 -12.95
CA ARG A 598 -22.87 23.06 -12.40
C ARG A 598 -23.83 24.24 -12.56
#